data_AF-A0A645G7L1-F1
#
_entry.id   AF-A0A645G7L1-F1
#
_cell.length_a   1.000
_cell.length_b   1.000
_cell.length_c   1.000
_cell.angle_alpha   90.00
_cell.angle_beta   90.00
_cell.angle_gamma   90.00
#
_symmetry.space_group_name_H-M   'P 1'
#
loop_
_entity.id
_entity.type
_entity.pdbx_description
1 polymer ?
#
loop_
_entity_poly.entity_id
_entity_poly.type
_entity_poly.pdbx_seq_one_letter_code
_entity_poly.pdbx_strand_id
1 'polypeptide(L)'
;MKLIKSAVKSTRLLYERVKKSMVNTDNYAYNSTLIGGIQGFFKLYDAEYSAHEINITADYPVCIYPVRYEGIEFIREYLKNVWCENKFCNSFSNNDIQRVLSFHAIDYNDKVKNMVFNIYEVVLSQAIACAIANEDILSLKISDEGKKTVNKLLAQAENGVYECNVVPYAEQVLKVIKADKEVKAYTLSLCNSIIKTILFISEI
;
A
#
# COMPACT_ATOMS: atom_id res chain seq x y z
N MET A 1 18.79 18.13 20.96
CA MET A 1 19.66 17.00 20.53
C MET A 1 19.24 15.60 21.00
N LYS A 2 19.00 15.32 22.30
CA LYS A 2 18.66 13.95 22.77
C LYS A 2 17.39 13.36 22.11
N LEU A 3 16.33 14.16 21.92
CA LEU A 3 15.07 13.72 21.32
C LEU A 3 15.24 13.33 19.84
N ILE A 4 15.95 14.13 19.05
CA ILE A 4 16.21 13.85 17.62
C ILE A 4 17.09 12.59 17.47
N LYS A 5 18.15 12.43 18.27
CA LYS A 5 18.99 11.22 18.24
C LYS A 5 18.19 9.95 18.60
N SER A 6 17.27 10.06 19.56
CA SER A 6 16.33 8.98 19.88
C SER A 6 15.36 8.68 18.74
N ALA A 7 14.80 9.71 18.10
CA ALA A 7 13.93 9.56 16.94
C ALA A 7 14.65 8.82 15.81
N VAL A 8 15.84 9.26 15.41
CA VAL A 8 16.68 8.61 14.39
C VAL A 8 16.92 7.14 14.72
N LYS A 9 17.30 6.83 15.96
CA LYS A 9 17.53 5.44 16.39
C LYS A 9 16.26 4.60 16.27
N SER A 10 15.12 5.10 16.74
CA SER A 10 13.84 4.39 16.66
C SER A 10 13.38 4.18 15.21
N THR A 11 13.60 5.16 14.33
CA THR A 11 13.23 5.08 12.91
C THR A 11 14.14 4.10 12.17
N ARG A 12 15.44 4.00 12.51
CA ARG A 12 16.32 2.94 11.99
C ARG A 12 15.83 1.55 12.38
N LEU A 13 15.39 1.35 13.64
CA LEU A 13 14.84 0.07 14.06
C LEU A 13 13.55 -0.28 13.30
N LEU A 14 12.69 0.70 13.04
CA LEU A 14 11.52 0.52 12.18
C LEU A 14 11.93 0.16 10.74
N TYR A 15 12.94 0.82 10.17
CA TYR A 15 13.45 0.51 8.85
C TYR A 15 13.95 -0.94 8.73
N GLU A 16 14.66 -1.45 9.74
CA GLU A 16 15.08 -2.85 9.77
C GLU A 16 13.89 -3.83 9.78
N ARG A 17 12.77 -3.45 10.41
CA ARG A 17 11.52 -4.24 10.34
C ARG A 17 10.91 -4.18 8.95
N VAL A 18 10.80 -2.98 8.37
CA VAL A 18 10.28 -2.78 7.00
C VAL A 18 11.04 -3.61 5.98
N LYS A 19 12.37 -3.61 6.02
CA LYS A 19 13.20 -4.44 5.13
C LYS A 19 12.88 -5.93 5.23
N LYS A 20 12.65 -6.43 6.45
CA LYS A 20 12.34 -7.85 6.69
C LYS A 20 10.93 -8.25 6.25
N SER A 21 10.02 -7.28 6.12
CA SER A 21 8.66 -7.51 5.66
C SER A 21 8.46 -7.08 4.21
N MET A 22 9.51 -6.82 3.44
CA MET A 22 9.33 -6.37 2.05
C MET A 22 8.54 -7.39 1.25
N VAL A 23 7.62 -6.90 0.42
CA VAL A 23 6.90 -7.74 -0.54
C VAL A 23 7.90 -8.20 -1.59
N ASN A 24 7.92 -9.51 -1.89
CA ASN A 24 8.79 -10.06 -2.91
C ASN A 24 8.24 -9.70 -4.30
N THR A 25 8.76 -8.63 -4.91
CA THR A 25 8.38 -8.13 -6.23
C THR A 25 9.58 -7.52 -6.95
N ASP A 26 9.51 -7.40 -8.27
CA ASP A 26 10.49 -6.70 -9.10
C ASP A 26 10.19 -5.21 -9.30
N ASN A 27 9.11 -4.67 -8.70
CA ASN A 27 8.75 -3.26 -8.80
C ASN A 27 9.93 -2.35 -8.44
N TYR A 28 10.40 -1.56 -9.40
CA TYR A 28 11.62 -0.78 -9.24
C TYR A 28 11.45 0.33 -8.22
N ALA A 29 10.37 1.12 -8.30
CA ALA A 29 10.13 2.23 -7.38
C ALA A 29 10.12 1.79 -5.92
N TYR A 30 9.43 0.68 -5.61
CA TYR A 30 9.39 0.07 -4.28
C TYR A 30 10.78 -0.35 -3.78
N ASN A 31 11.50 -1.16 -4.58
CA ASN A 31 12.79 -1.70 -4.18
C ASN A 31 13.87 -0.61 -4.11
N SER A 32 13.94 0.29 -5.10
CA SER A 32 14.93 1.37 -5.14
C SER A 32 14.72 2.35 -3.99
N THR A 33 13.47 2.70 -3.68
CA THR A 33 13.14 3.58 -2.55
C THR A 33 13.53 2.94 -1.23
N LEU A 34 13.09 1.71 -0.96
CA LEU A 34 13.30 1.07 0.34
C LEU A 34 14.73 0.60 0.56
N ILE A 35 15.44 0.11 -0.46
CA ILE A 35 16.81 -0.39 -0.31
C ILE A 35 17.82 0.75 -0.51
N GLY A 36 17.70 1.51 -1.60
CA GLY A 36 18.64 2.56 -1.95
C GLY A 36 18.32 3.88 -1.25
N GLY A 37 17.12 4.42 -1.49
CA GLY A 37 16.69 5.72 -1.01
C GLY A 37 16.78 5.85 0.51
N ILE A 38 15.99 5.08 1.25
CA ILE A 38 15.95 5.15 2.73
C ILE A 38 17.32 4.89 3.36
N GLN A 39 18.12 3.97 2.81
CA GLN A 39 19.49 3.76 3.28
C GLN A 39 20.37 4.98 3.04
N GLY A 40 20.27 5.60 1.86
CA GLY A 40 20.94 6.85 1.50
C GLY A 40 20.58 7.99 2.45
N PHE A 41 19.29 8.16 2.76
CA PHE A 41 18.82 9.12 3.76
C PHE A 41 19.58 8.95 5.08
N PHE A 42 19.62 7.74 5.65
CA PHE A 42 20.29 7.53 6.93
C PHE A 42 21.81 7.75 6.91
N LYS A 43 22.45 7.66 5.74
CA LYS A 43 23.88 7.94 5.57
C LYS A 43 24.17 9.45 5.53
N LEU A 44 23.29 10.21 4.87
CA LEU A 44 23.49 11.65 4.62
C LEU A 44 22.78 12.54 5.65
N TYR A 45 21.85 12.00 6.44
CA TYR A 45 21.04 12.79 7.36
C TYR A 45 21.88 13.41 8.48
N ASP A 46 21.93 14.75 8.49
CA ASP A 46 22.57 15.55 9.51
C ASP A 46 21.51 16.16 10.45
N ALA A 47 21.42 15.60 11.64
CA ALA A 47 20.48 16.03 12.67
C ALA A 47 20.85 17.35 13.37
N GLU A 48 22.08 17.86 13.19
CA GLU A 48 22.60 19.04 13.88
C GLU A 48 22.52 20.29 12.99
N TYR A 49 22.74 20.13 11.68
CA TYR A 49 22.77 21.25 10.74
C TYR A 49 21.65 21.25 9.68
N SER A 50 21.11 20.08 9.33
CA SER A 50 20.14 19.92 8.23
C SER A 50 18.97 19.00 8.61
N ALA A 51 18.44 19.16 9.83
CA ALA A 51 17.47 18.22 10.40
C ALA A 51 16.13 18.10 9.65
N HIS A 52 15.78 19.09 8.82
CA HIS A 52 14.56 19.14 8.01
C HIS A 52 14.73 18.53 6.61
N GLU A 53 15.97 18.37 6.14
CA GLU A 53 16.23 17.92 4.77
C GLU A 53 15.79 16.47 4.54
N ILE A 54 15.07 16.27 3.43
CA ILE A 54 14.74 14.96 2.88
C ILE A 54 15.62 14.77 1.66
N ASN A 55 16.80 14.18 1.85
CA ASN A 55 17.81 14.03 0.80
C ASN A 55 17.54 12.83 -0.14
N ILE A 56 16.25 12.49 -0.34
CA ILE A 56 15.76 11.41 -1.21
C ILE A 56 14.45 11.84 -1.88
N THR A 57 14.10 11.21 -3.00
CA THR A 57 12.86 11.48 -3.73
C THR A 57 11.65 10.67 -3.23
N ALA A 58 11.90 9.51 -2.61
CA ALA A 58 10.88 8.57 -2.14
C ALA A 58 9.86 8.19 -3.24
N ASP A 59 10.36 7.68 -4.36
CA ASP A 59 9.58 7.42 -5.59
C ASP A 59 8.40 6.45 -5.41
N TYR A 60 8.45 5.56 -4.42
CA TYR A 60 7.33 4.66 -4.13
C TYR A 60 6.16 5.41 -3.44
N PRO A 61 4.96 5.44 -4.03
CA PRO A 61 3.84 6.20 -3.48
C PRO A 61 3.12 5.39 -2.40
N VAL A 62 3.30 5.73 -1.11
CA VAL A 62 2.47 5.19 -0.01
C VAL A 62 1.04 5.72 -0.10
N CYS A 63 0.03 4.94 0.29
CA CYS A 63 -1.38 5.37 0.21
C CYS A 63 -1.67 6.61 1.07
N ILE A 64 -1.04 6.69 2.26
CA ILE A 64 -1.11 7.88 3.11
C ILE A 64 0.23 8.61 3.02
N TYR A 65 0.32 9.62 2.16
CA TYR A 65 1.56 10.39 2.01
C TYR A 65 1.75 11.36 3.19
N PRO A 66 2.94 11.40 3.84
CA PRO A 66 3.16 12.22 5.04
C PRO A 66 3.47 13.69 4.72
N VAL A 67 2.53 14.39 4.09
CA VAL A 67 2.68 15.76 3.53
C VAL A 67 3.13 16.82 4.57
N ARG A 68 2.82 16.62 5.86
CA ARG A 68 3.08 17.62 6.93
C ARG A 68 4.39 17.40 7.70
N TYR A 69 5.21 16.45 7.28
CA TYR A 69 6.41 16.07 8.00
C TYR A 69 7.67 16.33 7.18
N GLU A 70 8.78 16.56 7.89
CA GLU A 70 10.09 16.84 7.29
C GLU A 70 11.18 15.97 7.94
N GLY A 71 12.33 15.87 7.28
CA GLY A 71 13.51 15.15 7.75
C GLY A 71 13.20 13.76 8.34
N ILE A 72 13.60 13.55 9.60
CA ILE A 72 13.42 12.23 10.25
C ILE A 72 11.95 11.89 10.56
N GLU A 73 11.09 12.89 10.75
CA GLU A 73 9.67 12.66 11.01
C GLU A 73 8.97 12.18 9.74
N PHE A 74 9.30 12.79 8.59
CA PHE A 74 8.84 12.33 7.28
C PHE A 74 9.18 10.85 7.07
N ILE A 75 10.46 10.49 7.25
CA ILE A 75 10.94 9.12 7.04
C ILE A 75 10.27 8.15 8.01
N ARG A 76 10.01 8.58 9.24
CA ARG A 76 9.33 7.75 10.23
C ARG A 76 7.89 7.48 9.84
N GLU A 77 7.11 8.50 9.47
CA GLU A 77 5.72 8.29 9.07
C GLU A 77 5.61 7.54 7.75
N TYR A 78 6.49 7.84 6.78
CA TYR A 78 6.61 7.07 5.55
C TYR A 78 6.84 5.58 5.82
N LEU A 79 7.82 5.24 6.66
CA LEU A 79 8.13 3.83 6.98
C LEU A 79 7.03 3.15 7.80
N LYS A 80 6.27 3.87 8.64
CA LYS A 80 5.11 3.30 9.34
C LYS A 80 4.01 2.88 8.36
N ASN A 81 3.77 3.70 7.33
CA ASN A 81 2.79 3.42 6.30
C ASN A 81 3.24 2.20 5.48
N VAL A 82 4.48 2.20 4.99
CA VAL A 82 5.07 1.03 4.30
C VAL A 82 5.02 -0.22 5.18
N TRP A 83 5.28 -0.11 6.49
CA TRP A 83 5.19 -1.26 7.40
C TRP A 83 3.79 -1.87 7.44
N CYS A 84 2.75 -1.04 7.54
CA CYS A 84 1.35 -1.50 7.55
C CYS A 84 0.96 -2.12 6.20
N GLU A 85 1.33 -1.47 5.10
CA GLU A 85 1.11 -1.93 3.73
C GLU A 85 1.78 -3.30 3.48
N ASN A 86 3.05 -3.42 3.83
CA ASN A 86 3.81 -4.66 3.76
C ASN A 86 3.18 -5.78 4.59
N LYS A 87 2.76 -5.48 5.82
CA LYS A 87 2.16 -6.46 6.71
C LYS A 87 0.83 -6.99 6.18
N PHE A 88 0.01 -6.11 5.59
CA PHE A 88 -1.20 -6.53 4.90
C PHE A 88 -0.88 -7.44 3.71
N CYS A 89 0.02 -7.01 2.81
CA CYS A 89 0.39 -7.79 1.62
C CYS A 89 0.92 -9.19 1.99
N ASN A 90 1.77 -9.29 3.01
CA ASN A 90 2.32 -10.57 3.46
C ASN A 90 1.30 -11.51 4.13
N SER A 91 0.02 -11.12 4.21
CA SER A 91 -1.06 -12.02 4.60
C SER A 91 -1.58 -12.87 3.42
N PHE A 92 -1.14 -12.59 2.20
CA PHE A 92 -1.47 -13.31 0.97
C PHE A 92 -0.26 -14.10 0.45
N SER A 93 -0.51 -15.08 -0.40
CA SER A 93 0.58 -15.84 -1.01
C SER A 93 1.34 -14.96 -2.02
N ASN A 94 2.66 -15.14 -2.10
CA ASN A 94 3.47 -14.40 -3.07
C ASN A 94 3.01 -14.65 -4.51
N ASN A 95 2.54 -15.86 -4.83
CA ASN A 95 2.05 -16.20 -6.15
C ASN A 95 0.79 -15.42 -6.51
N ASP A 96 -0.13 -15.24 -5.56
CA ASP A 96 -1.36 -14.48 -5.79
C ASP A 96 -1.06 -12.98 -5.92
N ILE A 97 -0.16 -12.44 -5.10
CA ILE A 97 0.30 -11.04 -5.25
C ILE A 97 0.92 -10.83 -6.63
N GLN A 98 1.88 -11.67 -7.03
CA GLN A 98 2.54 -11.54 -8.34
C GLN A 98 1.57 -11.63 -9.51
N ARG A 99 0.57 -12.51 -9.43
CA ARG A 99 -0.49 -12.62 -10.44
C ARG A 99 -1.31 -11.33 -10.53
N VAL A 100 -1.75 -10.80 -9.38
CA VAL A 100 -2.54 -9.56 -9.33
C VAL A 100 -1.75 -8.37 -9.86
N LEU A 101 -0.50 -8.22 -9.46
CA LEU A 101 0.37 -7.14 -9.96
C LEU A 101 0.61 -7.27 -11.46
N SER A 102 0.79 -8.49 -11.96
CA SER A 102 1.00 -8.74 -13.39
C SER A 102 -0.22 -8.39 -14.23
N PHE A 103 -1.43 -8.77 -13.78
CA PHE A 103 -2.66 -8.37 -14.46
C PHE A 103 -2.83 -6.86 -14.46
N HIS A 104 -2.65 -6.23 -13.29
CA HIS A 104 -2.70 -4.78 -13.18
C HIS A 104 -1.72 -4.10 -14.15
N ALA A 105 -0.50 -4.62 -14.31
CA ALA A 105 0.47 -4.05 -15.24
C ALA A 105 0.09 -4.24 -16.72
N ILE A 106 -0.48 -5.39 -17.07
CA ILE A 106 -0.97 -5.69 -18.42
C ILE A 106 -2.07 -4.69 -18.82
N ASP A 107 -2.95 -4.33 -17.88
CA ASP A 107 -4.04 -3.38 -18.11
C ASP A 107 -3.53 -1.98 -18.50
N TYR A 108 -2.32 -1.61 -18.06
CA TYR A 108 -1.63 -0.38 -18.46
C TYR A 108 -0.63 -0.58 -19.61
N ASN A 109 -0.59 -1.77 -20.22
CA ASN A 109 0.38 -2.15 -21.25
C ASN A 109 1.84 -1.92 -20.80
N ASP A 110 2.14 -2.22 -19.53
CA ASP A 110 3.46 -2.08 -18.93
C ASP A 110 3.85 -3.33 -18.13
N LYS A 111 4.99 -3.26 -17.43
CA LYS A 111 5.52 -4.29 -16.55
C LYS A 111 5.53 -3.79 -15.11
N VAL A 112 5.27 -4.69 -14.17
CA VAL A 112 5.32 -4.42 -12.72
C VAL A 112 6.60 -3.67 -12.32
N LYS A 113 7.75 -4.06 -12.89
CA LYS A 113 9.04 -3.41 -12.70
C LYS A 113 9.05 -1.91 -12.97
N ASN A 114 8.37 -1.43 -14.01
CA ASN A 114 8.48 -0.05 -14.49
C ASN A 114 7.44 0.88 -13.88
N MET A 115 6.33 0.33 -13.40
CA MET A 115 5.24 1.14 -12.92
C MET A 115 5.51 1.76 -11.55
N VAL A 116 4.97 2.95 -11.35
CA VAL A 116 4.99 3.66 -10.07
C VAL A 116 3.58 3.61 -9.48
N PHE A 117 3.29 2.57 -8.71
CA PHE A 117 2.01 2.39 -8.02
C PHE A 117 2.22 1.83 -6.61
N ASN A 118 1.19 1.95 -5.77
CA ASN A 118 1.19 1.35 -4.44
C ASN A 118 0.78 -0.14 -4.52
N ILE A 119 1.72 -1.05 -4.26
CA ILE A 119 1.47 -2.51 -4.25
C ILE A 119 0.31 -2.89 -3.32
N TYR A 120 0.25 -2.32 -2.13
CA TYR A 120 -0.82 -2.61 -1.18
C TYR A 120 -2.19 -2.16 -1.69
N GLU A 121 -2.28 -1.02 -2.37
CA GLU A 121 -3.54 -0.53 -2.95
C GLU A 121 -4.12 -1.53 -3.95
N VAL A 122 -3.29 -2.06 -4.84
CA VAL A 122 -3.72 -3.04 -5.85
C VAL A 122 -4.19 -4.34 -5.17
N VAL A 123 -3.42 -4.84 -4.19
CA VAL A 123 -3.76 -6.08 -3.46
C VAL A 123 -5.03 -5.91 -2.62
N LEU A 124 -5.16 -4.79 -1.90
CA LEU A 124 -6.36 -4.47 -1.11
C LEU A 124 -7.59 -4.32 -2.01
N SER A 125 -7.44 -3.63 -3.14
CA SER A 125 -8.53 -3.44 -4.09
C SER A 125 -9.05 -4.76 -4.63
N GLN A 126 -8.14 -5.67 -4.99
CA GLN A 126 -8.50 -7.02 -5.41
C GLN A 126 -9.16 -7.84 -4.29
N ALA A 127 -8.65 -7.75 -3.05
CA ALA A 127 -9.24 -8.45 -1.91
C ALA A 127 -10.66 -7.96 -1.59
N ILE A 128 -10.89 -6.65 -1.66
CA ILE A 128 -12.23 -6.06 -1.50
C ILE A 128 -13.14 -6.49 -2.65
N ALA A 129 -12.64 -6.54 -3.88
CA ALA A 129 -13.41 -7.03 -5.03
C ALA A 129 -13.88 -8.49 -4.83
N CYS A 130 -13.00 -9.37 -4.34
CA CYS A 130 -13.38 -10.74 -3.96
C CYS A 130 -14.45 -10.75 -2.85
N ALA A 131 -14.32 -9.89 -1.83
CA ALA A 131 -15.31 -9.79 -0.77
C ALA A 131 -16.69 -9.32 -1.28
N ILE A 132 -16.73 -8.33 -2.17
CA ILE A 132 -17.96 -7.85 -2.83
C ILE A 132 -18.61 -8.97 -3.66
N ALA A 133 -17.79 -9.71 -4.41
CA ALA A 133 -18.24 -10.84 -5.22
C ALA A 133 -18.62 -12.09 -4.40
N ASN A 134 -18.40 -12.07 -3.08
CA ASN A 134 -18.54 -13.23 -2.20
C ASN A 134 -17.70 -14.45 -2.66
N GLU A 135 -16.49 -14.16 -3.12
CA GLU A 135 -15.50 -15.15 -3.57
C GLU A 135 -14.36 -15.30 -2.53
N ASP A 136 -13.43 -16.23 -2.79
CA ASP A 136 -12.30 -16.46 -1.89
C ASP A 136 -11.32 -15.27 -1.88
N ILE A 137 -11.40 -14.47 -0.81
CA ILE A 137 -10.54 -13.31 -0.56
C ILE A 137 -9.05 -13.67 -0.59
N LEU A 138 -8.65 -14.82 -0.04
CA LEU A 138 -7.22 -15.18 0.05
C LEU A 138 -6.63 -15.54 -1.31
N SER A 139 -7.47 -16.00 -2.25
CA SER A 139 -7.04 -16.30 -3.61
C SER A 139 -6.72 -15.06 -4.44
N LEU A 140 -7.29 -13.90 -4.08
CA LEU A 140 -7.25 -12.66 -4.87
C LEU A 140 -7.74 -12.87 -6.33
N LYS A 141 -8.59 -13.85 -6.58
CA LYS A 141 -9.17 -14.14 -7.90
C LYS A 141 -10.61 -13.66 -7.92
N ILE A 142 -11.00 -13.12 -9.06
CA ILE A 142 -12.37 -12.72 -9.32
C ILE A 142 -12.83 -13.36 -10.62
N SER A 143 -13.99 -14.00 -10.60
CA SER A 143 -14.64 -14.52 -11.82
C SER A 143 -15.27 -13.38 -12.64
N ASP A 144 -15.65 -13.65 -13.88
CA ASP A 144 -16.36 -12.66 -14.71
C ASP A 144 -17.72 -12.28 -14.11
N GLU A 145 -18.41 -13.21 -13.46
CA GLU A 145 -19.61 -12.95 -12.67
C GLU A 145 -19.32 -12.06 -11.45
N GLY A 146 -18.19 -12.29 -10.79
CA GLY A 146 -17.69 -11.47 -9.71
C GLY A 146 -17.42 -10.03 -10.16
N LYS A 147 -16.75 -9.85 -11.30
CA LYS A 147 -16.50 -8.52 -11.90
C LYS A 147 -17.80 -7.77 -12.18
N LYS A 148 -18.81 -8.44 -12.77
CA LYS A 148 -20.14 -7.85 -12.99
C LYS A 148 -20.80 -7.42 -11.66
N THR A 149 -20.64 -8.20 -10.60
CA THR A 149 -21.17 -7.88 -9.26
C THR A 149 -20.51 -6.64 -8.68
N VAL A 150 -19.18 -6.55 -8.76
CA VAL A 150 -18.40 -5.38 -8.32
C VAL A 150 -18.82 -4.13 -9.08
N ASN A 151 -18.87 -4.20 -10.41
CA ASN A 151 -19.31 -3.08 -11.26
C ASN A 151 -20.73 -2.63 -10.91
N LYS A 152 -21.68 -3.56 -10.73
CA LYS A 152 -23.07 -3.22 -10.38
C LYS A 152 -23.18 -2.50 -9.03
N LEU A 153 -22.33 -2.87 -8.07
CA LEU A 153 -22.33 -2.29 -6.74
C LEU A 153 -21.64 -0.92 -6.72
N LEU A 154 -20.52 -0.77 -7.44
CA LEU A 154 -19.70 0.44 -7.41
C LEU A 154 -20.13 1.50 -8.45
N ALA A 155 -20.76 1.10 -9.56
CA ALA A 155 -21.23 2.04 -10.60
C ALA A 155 -22.52 2.79 -10.23
N GLN A 156 -23.06 2.60 -9.01
CA GLN A 156 -24.13 3.44 -8.46
C GLN A 156 -23.54 4.79 -8.03
N ALA A 157 -23.12 5.59 -9.01
CA ALA A 157 -22.61 6.93 -8.80
C ALA A 157 -23.76 7.94 -8.92
N GLU A 158 -23.99 8.74 -7.89
CA GLU A 158 -24.69 10.02 -8.04
C GLU A 158 -23.65 11.09 -8.40
N ASN A 159 -23.91 11.85 -9.47
CA ASN A 159 -23.09 13.01 -9.88
C ASN A 159 -21.60 12.74 -10.13
N GLY A 160 -21.21 11.52 -10.54
CA GLY A 160 -19.82 11.17 -10.86
C GLY A 160 -18.92 10.99 -9.64
N VAL A 161 -19.49 10.95 -8.43
CA VAL A 161 -18.80 10.58 -7.20
C VAL A 161 -19.20 9.15 -6.85
N TYR A 162 -18.22 8.26 -6.78
CA TYR A 162 -18.43 6.90 -6.29
C TYR A 162 -18.66 6.93 -4.77
N GLU A 163 -19.89 7.14 -4.33
CA GLU A 163 -20.27 7.11 -2.90
C GLU A 163 -20.59 5.70 -2.41
N CYS A 164 -19.80 4.70 -2.84
CA CYS A 164 -19.97 3.35 -2.31
C CYS A 164 -19.18 3.19 -1.01
N ASN A 165 -19.87 2.82 0.06
CA ASN A 165 -19.21 2.47 1.31
C ASN A 165 -18.61 1.06 1.22
N VAL A 166 -17.30 0.95 1.03
CA VAL A 166 -16.59 -0.34 0.97
C VAL A 166 -16.07 -0.83 2.33
N VAL A 167 -16.30 -0.06 3.40
CA VAL A 167 -15.88 -0.41 4.77
C VAL A 167 -16.31 -1.81 5.20
N PRO A 168 -17.57 -2.27 4.99
CA PRO A 168 -17.98 -3.60 5.42
C PRO A 168 -17.17 -4.73 4.75
N TYR A 169 -16.80 -4.54 3.48
CA TYR A 169 -15.98 -5.50 2.73
C TYR A 169 -14.52 -5.46 3.18
N ALA A 170 -13.99 -4.26 3.46
CA ALA A 170 -12.66 -4.11 4.06
C ALA A 170 -12.60 -4.80 5.45
N GLU A 171 -13.62 -4.66 6.28
CA GLU A 171 -13.72 -5.37 7.57
C GLU A 171 -13.74 -6.89 7.40
N GLN A 172 -14.44 -7.40 6.39
CA GLN A 172 -14.44 -8.83 6.05
C GLN A 172 -13.03 -9.30 5.66
N VAL A 173 -12.34 -8.56 4.77
CA VAL A 173 -10.95 -8.85 4.38
C VAL A 173 -10.04 -8.88 5.61
N LEU A 174 -10.09 -7.83 6.44
CA LEU A 174 -9.28 -7.69 7.67
C LEU A 174 -9.55 -8.82 8.68
N LYS A 175 -10.80 -9.32 8.74
CA LYS A 175 -11.17 -10.47 9.57
C LYS A 175 -10.56 -11.76 9.02
N VAL A 176 -10.67 -12.00 7.71
CA VAL A 176 -10.14 -13.21 7.05
C VAL A 176 -8.63 -13.31 7.20
N ILE A 177 -7.90 -12.20 6.97
CA ILE A 177 -6.44 -12.18 7.12
C ILE A 177 -5.97 -12.10 8.58
N LYS A 178 -6.91 -12.03 9.54
CA LYS A 178 -6.63 -11.86 10.98
C LYS A 178 -5.72 -10.65 11.26
N ALA A 179 -6.00 -9.53 10.59
CA ALA A 179 -5.23 -8.31 10.73
C ALA A 179 -5.17 -7.82 12.18
N ASP A 180 -4.01 -7.29 12.56
CA ASP A 180 -3.84 -6.66 13.86
C ASP A 180 -4.48 -5.26 13.91
N LYS A 181 -4.40 -4.61 15.07
CA LYS A 181 -5.01 -3.30 15.29
C LYS A 181 -4.41 -2.20 14.40
N GLU A 182 -3.11 -2.26 14.13
CA GLU A 182 -2.41 -1.24 13.34
C GLU A 182 -2.84 -1.30 11.88
N VAL A 183 -2.81 -2.50 11.28
CA VAL A 183 -3.25 -2.72 9.90
C VAL A 183 -4.74 -2.41 9.76
N LYS A 184 -5.59 -2.81 10.72
CA LYS A 184 -7.01 -2.46 10.72
C LYS A 184 -7.24 -0.95 10.71
N ALA A 185 -6.60 -0.21 11.60
CA ALA A 185 -6.75 1.24 11.68
C ALA A 185 -6.26 1.91 10.39
N TYR A 186 -5.12 1.46 9.84
CA TYR A 186 -4.59 1.96 8.57
C TYR A 186 -5.57 1.74 7.42
N THR A 187 -6.00 0.50 7.20
CA THR A 187 -6.89 0.12 6.09
C THR A 187 -8.24 0.83 6.18
N LEU A 188 -8.88 0.86 7.35
CA LEU A 188 -10.20 1.49 7.52
C LEU A 188 -10.16 3.01 7.39
N SER A 189 -9.00 3.65 7.61
CA SER A 189 -8.86 5.09 7.43
C SER A 189 -8.86 5.53 5.96
N LEU A 190 -8.59 4.61 5.02
CA LEU A 190 -8.41 4.94 3.60
C LEU A 190 -9.22 4.07 2.63
N CYS A 191 -9.88 2.99 3.05
CA CYS A 191 -10.48 2.03 2.11
C CYS A 191 -11.52 2.65 1.16
N ASN A 192 -12.22 3.71 1.56
CA ASN A 192 -13.14 4.41 0.66
C ASN A 192 -12.42 5.30 -0.37
N SER A 193 -11.14 5.64 -0.21
CA SER A 193 -10.40 6.43 -1.22
C SER A 193 -9.91 5.59 -2.40
N ILE A 194 -9.91 4.27 -2.30
CA ILE A 194 -9.39 3.34 -3.32
C ILE A 194 -10.49 2.77 -4.24
N ILE A 195 -11.72 3.28 -4.15
CA ILE A 195 -12.88 2.79 -4.93
C ILE A 195 -12.59 2.81 -6.44
N LYS A 196 -11.91 3.84 -6.94
CA LYS A 196 -11.52 3.93 -8.36
C LYS A 196 -10.62 2.79 -8.80
N THR A 197 -9.70 2.37 -7.94
CA THR A 197 -8.80 1.25 -8.22
C THR A 197 -9.56 -0.08 -8.20
N ILE A 198 -10.55 -0.23 -7.32
CA ILE A 198 -11.42 -1.41 -7.30
C ILE A 198 -12.26 -1.50 -8.59
N LEU A 199 -12.83 -0.39 -9.05
CA LEU A 199 -13.58 -0.31 -10.30
C LEU A 199 -12.75 -0.65 -11.53
N PHE A 200 -11.55 -0.08 -11.61
CA PHE A 200 -10.64 -0.35 -12.73
C PHE A 200 -10.33 -1.86 -12.86
N ILE A 201 -10.11 -2.55 -11.74
CA ILE A 201 -9.86 -4.00 -11.71
C ILE A 201 -11.09 -4.82 -12.17
N SER A 202 -12.32 -4.29 -12.04
CA SER A 202 -13.53 -4.98 -12.46
C SER A 202 -14.00 -4.67 -13.88
N GLU A 203 -13.48 -3.62 -14.51
CA GLU A 203 -13.88 -3.19 -15.86
C GLU A 203 -13.16 -3.97 -17.00
N ILE A 204 -12.07 -4.67 -16.67
CA ILE A 204 -11.19 -5.40 -17.60
C ILE A 204 -11.31 -6.90 -17.35
#